data_AF-A0A815X163-F1
#
_entry.id   AF-A0A815X163-F1
#
_cell.length_a   1.000
_cell.length_b   1.000
_cell.length_c   1.000
_cell.angle_alpha   90.00
_cell.angle_beta   90.00
_cell.angle_gamma   90.00
#
_symmetry.space_group_name_H-M   'P 1'
#
loop_
_entity.id
_entity.type
_entity.pdbx_description
1 polymer ?
#
loop_
_entity_poly.entity_id
_entity_poly.type
_entity_poly.pdbx_seq_one_letter_code
_entity_poly.pdbx_strand_id
1 'polypeptide(L)'
;SRTPTIECVPTIIREGRAALVTSFGVVKYMVAYSLTQFLTVIMLYTIGNNLTDYEFLFIDLGLITLLVLLFSRTSSYAYLDPKPPRTKLISWRPLASLVGHLGICFAFQAFIFEYVKRQPWYEPFEFNT
;
A
#
# COMPACT_ATOMS: atom_id res chain seq x y z
N SER A 1 25.17 0.35 25.40
CA SER A 1 26.07 1.23 24.63
C SER A 1 26.97 1.96 25.61
N ARG A 2 28.30 1.85 25.47
CA ARG A 2 29.27 2.13 26.54
C ARG A 2 30.41 3.08 26.10
N THR A 3 30.07 4.09 25.29
CA THR A 3 30.94 5.23 24.92
C THR A 3 30.08 6.47 24.65
N PRO A 4 30.14 7.53 25.48
CA PRO A 4 29.37 8.76 25.28
C PRO A 4 30.11 9.71 24.32
N THR A 5 29.99 9.50 23.01
CA THR A 5 30.47 10.43 21.98
C THR A 5 29.32 11.33 21.50
N ILE A 6 29.56 12.64 21.33
CA ILE A 6 28.53 13.63 20.89
C ILE A 6 27.99 13.29 19.48
N GLU A 7 28.73 12.52 18.67
CA GLU A 7 28.33 12.03 17.34
C GLU A 7 27.14 11.05 17.36
N CYS A 8 26.82 10.44 18.50
CA CYS A 8 25.67 9.53 18.64
C CYS A 8 24.34 10.28 18.44
N VAL A 9 24.24 11.54 18.87
CA VAL A 9 23.01 12.34 18.78
C VAL A 9 22.59 12.64 17.33
N PRO A 10 23.45 13.21 16.45
CA PRO A 10 23.09 13.45 15.06
C PRO A 10 22.84 12.15 14.28
N THR A 11 23.49 11.04 14.66
CA THR A 11 23.24 9.72 14.07
C THR A 11 21.84 9.20 14.41
N ILE A 12 21.42 9.28 15.67
CA ILE A 12 20.06 8.87 16.09
C ILE A 12 18.99 9.73 15.42
N ILE A 13 19.20 11.04 15.28
CA ILE A 13 18.25 11.96 14.62
C ILE A 13 18.10 11.60 13.13
N ARG A 14 19.19 11.23 12.46
CA ARG A 14 19.19 10.80 11.05
C ARG A 14 18.40 9.51 10.84
N GLU A 15 18.67 8.50 11.66
CA GLU A 15 17.91 7.23 11.65
C GLU A 15 16.43 7.46 11.95
N GLY A 16 16.12 8.30 12.94
CA GLY A 16 14.74 8.65 13.28
C GLY A 16 13.98 9.32 12.14
N ARG A 17 14.64 10.18 11.35
CA ARG A 17 14.03 10.81 10.15
C ARG A 17 13.79 9.82 9.02
N ALA A 18 14.73 8.90 8.78
CA ALA A 18 14.56 7.85 7.78
C ALA A 18 13.38 6.93 8.16
N ALA A 19 13.34 6.47 9.41
CA ALA A 19 12.26 5.64 9.94
C ALA A 19 10.89 6.36 9.88
N LEU A 20 10.86 7.67 10.11
CA LEU A 20 9.64 8.47 10.02
C LEU A 20 9.12 8.57 8.57
N VAL A 21 10.00 8.76 7.59
CA VAL A 21 9.62 8.81 6.16
C VAL A 21 9.11 7.44 5.71
N THR A 22 9.78 6.36 6.10
CA THR A 22 9.34 4.98 5.80
C THR A 22 7.97 4.71 6.42
N SER A 23 7.77 5.06 7.69
CA SER A 23 6.47 4.94 8.37
C SER A 23 5.35 5.71 7.66
N PHE A 24 5.62 6.95 7.20
CA PHE A 24 4.65 7.71 6.42
C PHE A 24 4.35 7.12 5.04
N GLY A 25 5.32 6.45 4.42
CA GLY A 25 5.11 5.69 3.18
C GLY A 25 4.20 4.48 3.41
N VAL A 26 4.50 3.70 4.44
CA VAL A 26 3.73 2.49 4.80
C VAL A 26 2.27 2.83 5.12
N VAL A 27 2.02 3.87 5.91
CA VAL A 27 0.64 4.28 6.25
C VAL A 27 -0.17 4.67 4.99
N LYS A 28 0.45 5.40 4.05
CA LYS A 28 -0.23 5.77 2.78
C LYS A 28 -0.52 4.56 1.91
N TYR A 29 0.43 3.63 1.82
CA TYR A 29 0.26 2.40 1.08
C TYR A 29 -0.85 1.53 1.68
N MET A 30 -0.90 1.43 3.02
CA MET A 30 -1.92 0.66 3.72
C MET A 30 -3.33 1.19 3.45
N VAL A 31 -3.54 2.51 3.49
CA VAL A 31 -4.83 3.13 3.16
C VAL A 31 -5.23 2.91 1.69
N ALA A 32 -4.29 3.11 0.76
CA ALA A 32 -4.55 2.89 -0.67
C ALA A 32 -4.91 1.44 -0.98
N TYR A 33 -4.20 0.50 -0.35
CA TYR A 33 -4.47 -0.91 -0.49
C TYR A 33 -5.85 -1.29 0.06
N SER A 34 -6.19 -0.90 1.31
CA SER A 34 -7.47 -1.29 1.92
C SER A 34 -8.66 -0.81 1.09
N LEU A 35 -8.56 0.36 0.47
CA LEU A 35 -9.62 0.84 -0.42
C LEU A 35 -9.70 0.04 -1.72
N THR A 36 -8.55 -0.33 -2.30
CA THR A 36 -8.51 -1.17 -3.51
C THR A 36 -9.09 -2.56 -3.24
N GLN A 37 -8.71 -3.18 -2.12
CA GLN A 37 -9.24 -4.47 -1.67
C GLN A 37 -10.75 -4.42 -1.45
N PHE A 38 -11.25 -3.35 -0.81
CA PHE A 38 -12.68 -3.13 -0.63
C PHE A 38 -13.44 -3.04 -1.96
N LEU A 39 -12.90 -2.33 -2.95
CA LEU A 39 -13.48 -2.24 -4.29
C LEU A 39 -13.49 -3.60 -5.01
N THR A 40 -12.43 -4.40 -4.85
CA THR A 40 -12.38 -5.78 -5.36
C THR A 40 -13.50 -6.63 -4.81
N VAL A 41 -13.70 -6.59 -3.48
CA VAL A 41 -14.76 -7.36 -2.82
C VAL A 41 -16.13 -6.92 -3.31
N ILE A 42 -16.40 -5.61 -3.43
CA ILE A 42 -17.68 -5.10 -3.95
C ILE A 42 -17.93 -5.54 -5.39
N MET A 43 -16.93 -5.42 -6.28
CA MET A 43 -17.08 -5.86 -7.68
C MET A 43 -17.39 -7.35 -7.77
N LEU A 44 -16.73 -8.18 -6.96
CA LEU A 44 -16.94 -9.61 -6.98
C LEU A 44 -18.32 -10.00 -6.40
N TYR A 45 -18.72 -9.33 -5.32
CA TYR A 45 -20.05 -9.47 -4.72
C TYR A 45 -21.17 -9.12 -5.70
N THR A 46 -20.92 -8.23 -6.66
CA THR A 46 -21.87 -7.88 -7.73
C THR A 46 -22.20 -9.08 -8.64
N ILE A 47 -21.32 -10.10 -8.73
CA ILE A 47 -21.57 -11.36 -9.45
C ILE A 47 -22.08 -12.47 -8.51
N GLY A 48 -22.31 -12.16 -7.22
CA GLY A 48 -22.69 -13.16 -6.22
C GLY A 48 -21.51 -14.06 -5.79
N ASN A 49 -20.29 -13.75 -6.21
CA ASN A 49 -19.12 -14.53 -5.86
C ASN A 49 -18.31 -13.81 -4.76
N ASN A 50 -17.74 -14.56 -3.83
CA ASN A 50 -16.87 -14.02 -2.79
C ASN A 50 -15.44 -14.47 -3.06
N LEU A 51 -14.46 -13.65 -2.68
CA LEU A 51 -13.07 -14.08 -2.76
C LEU A 51 -12.90 -15.28 -1.83
N THR A 52 -12.19 -16.29 -2.30
CA THR A 52 -11.87 -17.45 -1.46
C THR A 52 -10.93 -16.99 -0.35
N ASP A 53 -11.05 -17.53 0.87
CA ASP A 53 -10.21 -17.15 2.02
C ASP A 53 -8.70 -17.21 1.69
N TYR A 54 -8.28 -18.15 0.83
CA TYR A 54 -6.90 -18.26 0.35
C TYR A 54 -6.45 -17.09 -0.53
N GLU A 55 -7.34 -16.51 -1.33
CA GLU A 55 -7.03 -15.33 -2.16
C GLU A 55 -6.82 -14.12 -1.28
N PHE A 56 -7.69 -13.93 -0.28
CA PHE A 56 -7.54 -12.84 0.70
C PHE A 56 -6.22 -12.97 1.45
N LEU A 57 -5.88 -14.18 1.90
CA LEU A 57 -4.64 -14.47 2.61
C LEU A 57 -3.40 -14.30 1.71
N PHE A 58 -3.49 -14.63 0.42
CA PHE A 58 -2.40 -14.41 -0.53
C PHE A 58 -2.09 -12.92 -0.72
N ILE A 59 -3.12 -12.07 -0.78
CA ILE A 59 -2.91 -10.64 -0.98
C ILE A 59 -2.29 -10.00 0.28
N ASP A 60 -2.79 -10.33 1.47
CA ASP A 60 -2.26 -9.75 2.72
C ASP A 60 -0.89 -10.36 3.11
N LEU A 61 -0.75 -11.69 3.08
CA LEU A 61 0.46 -12.37 3.56
C LEU A 61 1.54 -12.46 2.48
N GLY A 62 1.16 -12.57 1.21
CA GLY A 62 2.11 -12.60 0.09
C GLY A 62 2.52 -11.20 -0.34
N LEU A 63 1.58 -10.42 -0.85
CA LEU A 63 1.88 -9.12 -1.46
C LEU A 63 2.22 -8.04 -0.43
N ILE A 64 1.39 -7.86 0.60
CA ILE A 64 1.60 -6.75 1.56
C ILE A 64 2.77 -7.02 2.47
N THR A 65 2.82 -8.21 3.06
CA THR A 65 3.90 -8.53 3.99
C THR A 65 5.26 -8.45 3.29
N LEU A 66 5.38 -8.93 2.05
CA LEU A 66 6.61 -8.78 1.26
C LEU A 66 6.96 -7.32 0.99
N LEU A 67 5.97 -6.49 0.62
CA LEU A 67 6.20 -5.05 0.42
C LEU A 67 6.61 -4.33 1.70
N VAL A 68 5.96 -4.63 2.83
CA VAL A 68 6.33 -4.06 4.13
C VAL A 68 7.74 -4.49 4.54
N LEU A 69 8.11 -5.74 4.30
CA LEU A 69 9.47 -6.22 4.55
C LEU A 69 10.50 -5.52 3.65
N LEU A 70 10.18 -5.30 2.37
CA LEU A 70 11.05 -4.55 1.45
C LEU A 70 11.19 -3.08 1.88
N PHE A 71 10.08 -2.41 2.24
CA PHE A 71 10.08 -1.05 2.77
C PHE A 71 10.82 -0.93 4.11
N SER A 72 10.73 -1.96 4.96
CA SER A 72 11.46 -2.02 6.23
C SER A 72 12.98 -2.10 6.04
N ARG A 73 13.44 -2.61 4.88
CA ARG A 73 14.87 -2.69 4.53
C ARG A 73 15.42 -1.44 3.83
N THR A 74 14.65 -0.37 3.67
CA THR A 74 15.19 0.88 3.10
C THR A 74 16.19 1.52 4.05
N SER A 75 17.46 1.57 3.65
CA SER A 75 18.55 2.13 4.46
C SER A 75 18.46 3.67 4.56
N SER A 76 18.85 4.19 5.72
CA SER A 76 18.91 5.61 6.05
C SER A 76 19.97 6.35 5.21
N TYR A 77 19.58 7.48 4.61
CA TYR A 77 20.44 8.27 3.72
C TYR A 77 21.66 8.86 4.46
N ALA A 78 22.85 8.78 3.84
CA ALA A 78 24.13 9.09 4.50
C ALA A 78 24.32 10.57 4.89
N TYR A 79 23.66 11.51 4.20
CA TYR A 79 23.78 12.95 4.45
C TYR A 79 22.51 13.54 5.09
N LEU A 80 22.70 14.41 6.09
CA LEU A 80 21.59 15.07 6.77
C LEU A 80 21.18 16.34 6.00
N ASP A 81 20.09 16.26 5.23
CA ASP A 81 19.51 17.45 4.58
C ASP A 81 18.90 18.39 5.63
N PRO A 82 19.25 19.71 5.64
CA PRO A 82 18.68 20.69 6.57
C PRO A 82 17.16 20.86 6.49
N LYS A 83 16.50 20.41 5.40
CA LYS A 83 15.03 20.37 5.35
C LYS A 83 14.48 19.23 6.20
N PRO A 84 13.70 19.48 7.27
CA PRO A 84 13.03 18.42 8.00
C PRO A 84 12.03 17.68 7.10
N PRO A 85 11.79 16.37 7.33
CA PRO A 85 10.75 15.65 6.61
C PRO A 85 9.42 16.34 6.92
N ARG A 86 8.56 16.48 5.90
CA ARG A 86 7.25 17.10 6.10
C ARG A 86 6.48 16.32 7.17
N THR A 87 6.31 16.93 8.34
CA THR A 87 5.65 16.36 9.54
C THR A 87 4.13 16.27 9.43
N LYS A 88 3.54 16.81 8.36
CA LYS A 88 2.09 16.68 8.11
C LYS A 88 1.80 15.30 7.50
N LEU A 89 1.36 14.36 8.34
CA LEU A 89 0.85 13.03 7.97
C LEU A 89 -0.11 13.09 6.78
N ILE A 90 -1.00 14.09 6.79
CA ILE A 90 -2.04 14.33 5.78
C ILE A 90 -1.84 15.77 5.30
N SER A 91 -0.90 15.96 4.38
CA SER A 91 -0.96 17.15 3.54
C SER A 91 -1.97 16.89 2.43
N TRP A 92 -2.84 17.87 2.16
CA TRP A 92 -3.89 17.75 1.12
C TRP A 92 -3.33 17.31 -0.24
N ARG A 93 -2.10 17.70 -0.58
CA ARG A 93 -1.45 17.38 -1.86
C ARG A 93 -1.18 15.88 -2.04
N PRO A 94 -0.46 15.19 -1.13
CA PRO A 94 -0.29 13.75 -1.23
C PRO A 94 -1.59 12.95 -1.05
N LEU A 95 -2.57 13.45 -0.30
CA LEU A 95 -3.88 12.81 -0.22
C LEU A 95 -4.61 12.86 -1.57
N ALA A 96 -4.67 14.04 -2.20
CA ALA A 96 -5.26 14.20 -3.53
C ALA A 96 -4.53 13.35 -4.59
N SER A 97 -3.20 13.25 -4.51
CA SER A 97 -2.42 12.35 -5.37
C SER A 97 -2.77 10.88 -5.15
N LEU A 98 -3.03 10.47 -3.91
CA LEU A 98 -3.44 9.10 -3.58
C LEU A 98 -4.82 8.79 -4.14
N VAL A 99 -5.76 9.73 -4.02
CA VAL A 99 -7.12 9.62 -4.59
C VAL A 99 -7.07 9.52 -6.11
N GLY A 100 -6.22 10.30 -6.77
CA GLY A 100 -6.01 10.17 -8.22
C GLY A 100 -5.46 8.80 -8.62
N HIS A 101 -4.46 8.30 -7.89
CA HIS A 101 -3.91 6.96 -8.12
C HIS A 101 -4.96 5.86 -7.90
N LEU A 102 -5.76 5.98 -6.83
CA LEU A 102 -6.90 5.10 -6.55
C LEU A 102 -7.93 5.10 -7.69
N GLY A 103 -8.24 6.27 -8.25
CA GLY A 103 -9.14 6.38 -9.39
C GLY A 103 -8.61 5.64 -10.63
N ILE A 104 -7.30 5.73 -10.89
CA ILE A 104 -6.63 5.00 -11.98
C ILE A 104 -6.70 3.49 -11.74
N CYS A 105 -6.36 3.04 -10.52
CA CYS A 105 -6.43 1.62 -10.15
C CYS A 105 -7.85 1.07 -10.30
N PHE A 106 -8.86 1.82 -9.84
CA PHE A 106 -10.26 1.45 -9.99
C PHE A 106 -10.68 1.34 -11.46
N ALA A 107 -10.31 2.32 -12.30
CA ALA A 107 -10.61 2.28 -13.72
C ALA A 107 -9.98 1.07 -14.41
N PHE A 108 -8.72 0.76 -14.08
CA PHE A 108 -8.02 -0.41 -14.59
C PHE A 108 -8.68 -1.72 -14.12
N GLN A 109 -9.09 -1.79 -12.86
CA GLN A 109 -9.75 -2.96 -12.30
C GLN A 109 -11.12 -3.19 -12.93
N ALA A 110 -11.91 -2.15 -13.14
CA ALA A 110 -13.18 -2.21 -13.86
C ALA A 110 -12.97 -2.64 -15.33
N PHE A 111 -11.92 -2.14 -15.98
CA PHE A 111 -11.56 -2.53 -17.35
C PHE A 111 -11.20 -4.01 -17.43
N ILE A 112 -10.32 -4.51 -16.56
CA ILE A 112 -9.96 -5.93 -16.51
C ILE A 112 -11.20 -6.78 -16.25
N PHE A 113 -12.06 -6.37 -15.33
CA PHE A 113 -13.27 -7.11 -14.99
C PHE A 113 -14.20 -7.27 -16.20
N GLU A 114 -14.44 -6.19 -16.93
CA GLU A 114 -15.22 -6.22 -18.18
C GLU A 114 -14.51 -7.02 -19.28
N TYR A 115 -13.18 -6.91 -19.36
CA TYR A 115 -12.37 -7.65 -20.33
C TYR A 115 -12.40 -9.16 -20.09
N VAL A 116 -12.32 -9.60 -18.83
CA VAL A 116 -12.38 -11.01 -18.42
C VAL A 116 -13.73 -11.60 -18.75
N LYS A 117 -14.84 -10.87 -18.53
CA LYS A 117 -16.19 -11.31 -18.90
C LYS A 117 -16.36 -11.62 -20.40
N ARG A 118 -15.55 -10.99 -21.25
CA ARG A 118 -15.58 -11.18 -22.72
C ARG A 118 -14.72 -12.34 -23.19
N GLN A 119 -13.96 -12.99 -22.30
CA GLN A 119 -13.11 -14.10 -22.66
C GLN A 119 -13.95 -15.37 -22.89
N PRO A 120 -13.58 -16.20 -23.87
CA PRO A 120 -14.37 -17.38 -24.26
C PRO A 120 -14.39 -18.49 -23.20
N TRP A 121 -13.46 -18.45 -22.24
CA TRP A 121 -13.36 -19.37 -21.11
C TRP A 121 -14.08 -18.87 -19.86
N TYR A 122 -14.66 -17.65 -19.90
CA TYR A 122 -15.37 -17.09 -18.76
C TYR A 122 -16.77 -17.71 -18.65
N GLU A 123 -16.95 -18.54 -17.63
CA GLU A 123 -18.27 -19.06 -17.27
C GLU A 123 -18.89 -18.14 -16.21
N PRO A 124 -20.10 -17.58 -16.46
CA PRO A 124 -20.79 -16.78 -15.47
C PRO A 124 -21.12 -17.64 -14.24
N PHE A 125 -20.95 -17.07 -13.04
CA PHE A 125 -21.25 -17.77 -11.81
C PHE A 125 -22.75 -18.05 -11.72
N GLU A 126 -23.14 -19.32 -11.81
CA GLU A 126 -24.51 -19.74 -11.54
C GLU A 126 -24.70 -20.03 -10.05
N PHE A 127 -25.48 -19.19 -9.38
CA PHE A 127 -25.96 -19.44 -8.03
C PHE A 127 -26.99 -20.59 -8.10
N ASN A 128 -26.54 -21.83 -7.97
CA ASN A 128 -27.44 -22.98 -7.90
C ASN A 128 -28.25 -22.88 -6.58
N THR A 129 -29.57 -22.78 -6.71
CA THR A 129 -30.51 -22.74 -5.57
C THR A 129 -30.71 -24.13 -5.00
#